data_AF-A0A4V3D293-F1
#
_entry.id   AF-A0A4V3D293-F1
#
_cell.length_a   1.000
_cell.length_b   1.000
_cell.length_c   1.000
_cell.angle_alpha   90.00
_cell.angle_beta   90.00
_cell.angle_gamma   90.00
#
_symmetry.space_group_name_H-M   'P 1'
#
loop_
_entity.id
_entity.type
_entity.pdbx_description
1 polymer ?
#
loop_
_entity_poly.entity_id
_entity_poly.type
_entity_poly.pdbx_seq_one_letter_code
_entity_poly.pdbx_strand_id
1 'polypeptide(L)'
;MAVEVYQLTEKLPKEEKFGLISQINRSVISIPSNIAEGAGRNTSKEFNNFLGIAQGSSFELDTQLIISNRLNFISNEDYQRLEMQLEHIQNMVAKLKKSLNV
;
A
#
# COMPACT_ATOMS: atom_id res chain seq x y z
N MET A 1 -8.81 2.22 2.90
CA MET A 1 -7.82 1.20 2.52
C MET A 1 -7.07 0.56 3.69
N ALA A 2 -6.17 1.21 4.45
CA ALA A 2 -5.32 0.48 5.43
C ALA A 2 -6.09 -0.37 6.47
N VAL A 3 -7.12 0.20 7.09
CA VAL A 3 -8.00 -0.52 8.03
C VAL A 3 -8.72 -1.68 7.35
N GLU A 4 -9.14 -1.50 6.11
CA GLU A 4 -9.85 -2.50 5.33
C GLU A 4 -8.94 -3.70 4.97
N VAL A 5 -7.69 -3.42 4.58
CA VAL A 5 -6.69 -4.47 4.34
C VAL A 5 -6.40 -5.25 5.61
N TYR A 6 -6.35 -4.61 6.78
CA TYR A 6 -6.24 -5.30 8.07
C TYR A 6 -7.41 -6.26 8.31
N GLN A 7 -8.65 -5.81 8.07
CA GLN A 7 -9.83 -6.66 8.20
C GLN A 7 -9.85 -7.82 7.20
N LEU A 8 -9.24 -7.64 6.02
CA LEU A 8 -9.06 -8.70 5.04
C LEU A 8 -8.02 -9.72 5.50
N THR A 9 -6.85 -9.27 5.96
CA THR A 9 -5.76 -10.16 6.36
C THR A 9 -6.07 -10.98 7.61
N GLU A 10 -7.00 -10.53 8.45
CA GLU A 10 -7.54 -11.34 9.57
C GLU A 10 -8.26 -12.62 9.12
N LYS A 11 -8.73 -12.68 7.86
CA LYS A 11 -9.43 -13.83 7.28
C LYS A 11 -8.53 -14.82 6.55
N LEU A 12 -7.25 -14.47 6.36
CA LEU A 12 -6.27 -15.33 5.70
C LEU A 12 -5.89 -16.54 6.58
N PRO A 13 -5.31 -17.61 6.00
CA PRO A 13 -4.79 -18.75 6.75
C PRO A 13 -3.80 -18.33 7.83
N LYS A 14 -3.89 -18.93 9.03
CA LYS A 14 -3.06 -18.54 10.19
C LYS A 14 -1.58 -18.86 9.97
N GLU A 15 -1.29 -19.81 9.10
CA GLU A 15 0.07 -20.21 8.69
C GLU A 15 0.80 -19.05 8.00
N GLU A 16 0.07 -18.15 7.34
CA GLU A 16 0.63 -16.97 6.67
C GLU A 16 0.90 -15.78 7.61
N LYS A 17 0.66 -15.95 8.92
CA LYS A 17 0.83 -14.87 9.92
C LYS A 17 2.19 -14.18 9.83
N PHE A 18 3.27 -14.95 9.66
CA PHE A 18 4.63 -14.43 9.52
C PHE A 18 5.07 -14.30 8.05
N GLY A 19 4.31 -14.88 7.13
CA GLY A 19 4.48 -14.77 5.69
C GLY A 19 3.65 -13.60 5.14
N LEU A 20 2.68 -13.93 4.28
CA LEU A 20 1.93 -12.95 3.50
C LEU A 20 1.19 -11.91 4.34
N ILE A 21 0.58 -12.31 5.46
CA ILE A 21 -0.17 -11.40 6.36
C ILE A 21 0.75 -10.28 6.89
N SER A 22 1.93 -10.65 7.41
CA SER A 22 2.90 -9.69 7.94
C SER A 22 3.42 -8.73 6.87
N GLN A 23 3.66 -9.24 5.65
CA GLN A 23 4.12 -8.41 4.55
C GLN A 23 3.06 -7.42 4.08
N ILE A 24 1.81 -7.88 3.87
CA ILE A 24 0.67 -7.03 3.50
C ILE A 24 0.44 -5.92 4.52
N ASN A 25 0.39 -6.28 5.81
CA ASN A 25 0.11 -5.32 6.87
C ASN A 25 1.21 -4.25 6.98
N ARG A 26 2.48 -4.63 6.79
CA ARG A 26 3.59 -3.66 6.74
C ARG A 26 3.53 -2.77 5.51
N SER A 27 3.31 -3.32 4.32
CA SER A 27 3.22 -2.55 3.08
C SER A 27 2.07 -1.55 3.14
N VAL A 28 0.87 -1.95 3.59
CA VAL A 28 -0.29 -1.04 3.64
C VAL A 28 -0.16 0.06 4.70
N ILE A 29 0.47 -0.19 5.85
CA ILE A 29 0.73 0.85 6.86
C ILE A 29 1.82 1.80 6.39
N SER A 30 2.84 1.29 5.70
CA SER A 30 3.96 2.09 5.21
C SER A 30 3.51 3.22 4.27
N ILE A 31 2.48 3.01 3.45
CA ILE A 31 1.96 4.01 2.51
C ILE A 31 1.53 5.32 3.22
N PRO A 32 0.50 5.33 4.09
CA PRO A 32 0.10 6.55 4.78
C PRO A 32 1.16 7.05 5.77
N SER A 33 1.95 6.16 6.37
CA SER A 33 3.00 6.54 7.32
C SER A 33 4.09 7.37 6.65
N ASN A 34 4.57 6.94 5.48
CA ASN A 34 5.58 7.69 4.73
C ASN A 34 5.03 8.99 4.13
N ILE A 35 3.76 9.01 3.71
CA ILE A 35 3.12 10.26 3.27
C ILE A 35 3.12 11.28 4.41
N ALA A 36 2.65 10.88 5.60
CA ALA A 36 2.58 11.75 6.77
C ALA A 36 3.97 12.18 7.26
N GLU A 37 4.93 11.25 7.33
CA GLU A 37 6.29 11.55 7.74
C GLU A 37 6.97 12.52 6.78
N GLY A 38 6.83 12.30 5.47
CA GLY A 38 7.35 13.18 4.44
C GLY A 38 6.75 14.58 4.48
N ALA A 39 5.43 14.68 4.72
CA ALA A 39 4.75 15.96 4.86
C ALA A 39 5.22 16.77 6.08
N GLY A 40 5.76 16.10 7.10
CA GLY A 40 6.37 16.73 8.27
C GLY A 40 7.85 17.16 8.08
N ARG A 41 8.45 16.94 6.90
CA ARG A 41 9.84 17.33 6.61
C ARG A 41 9.95 18.80 6.19
N ASN A 42 11.17 19.32 6.22
CA ASN A 42 11.43 20.76 6.03
C ASN A 42 11.52 21.17 4.55
N THR A 43 11.68 20.22 3.64
CA THR A 43 11.90 20.51 2.22
C THR A 43 11.06 19.65 1.29
N SER A 44 10.68 20.21 0.13
CA SER A 44 9.96 19.49 -0.93
C SER A 44 10.75 18.28 -1.45
N LYS A 45 12.09 18.35 -1.42
CA LYS A 45 12.96 17.24 -1.83
C LYS A 45 12.84 16.05 -0.87
N GLU A 46 12.87 16.31 0.44
CA GLU A 46 12.63 15.26 1.44
C GLU A 46 11.22 14.68 1.30
N PHE A 47 10.21 15.54 1.16
CA PHE A 47 8.84 15.06 0.98
C PHE A 47 8.73 14.17 -0.26
N ASN A 48 9.33 14.56 -1.39
CA ASN A 48 9.34 13.75 -2.61
C ASN A 48 10.00 12.37 -2.41
N ASN A 49 11.10 12.30 -1.66
CA ASN A 49 11.74 11.03 -1.31
C ASN A 49 10.79 10.10 -0.52
N PHE A 50 10.14 10.64 0.52
CA PHE A 50 9.17 9.88 1.32
C PHE A 50 7.95 9.44 0.51
N LEU A 51 7.45 10.27 -0.39
CA LEU A 51 6.41 9.87 -1.34
C LEU A 51 6.90 8.76 -2.29
N GLY A 52 8.20 8.73 -2.62
CA GLY A 52 8.83 7.61 -3.33
C GLY A 52 8.77 6.30 -2.55
N ILE A 53 9.02 6.34 -1.25
CA ILE A 53 8.90 5.16 -0.37
C ILE A 53 7.43 4.71 -0.31
N ALA A 54 6.49 5.64 -0.10
CA ALA A 54 5.06 5.32 -0.10
C ALA A 54 4.61 4.68 -1.42
N GLN A 55 5.10 5.20 -2.56
CA GLN A 55 4.83 4.63 -3.88
C GLN A 55 5.42 3.21 -4.02
N GLY A 56 6.65 2.98 -3.56
CA GLY A 56 7.25 1.63 -3.52
C GLY A 56 6.40 0.64 -2.72
N SER A 57 6.04 1.01 -1.48
CA SER A 57 5.17 0.17 -0.63
C SER A 57 3.80 -0.11 -1.25
N SER A 58 3.26 0.82 -2.05
CA SER A 58 1.99 0.61 -2.76
C SER A 58 2.10 -0.43 -3.88
N PHE A 59 3.23 -0.54 -4.58
CA PHE A 59 3.43 -1.58 -5.60
C PHE A 59 3.77 -2.95 -4.98
N GLU A 60 4.44 -2.96 -3.83
CA GLU A 60 4.61 -4.18 -3.05
C GLU A 60 3.26 -4.75 -2.58
N LEU A 61 2.38 -3.88 -2.04
CA LEU A 61 1.03 -4.28 -1.64
C LEU A 61 0.24 -4.85 -2.81
N ASP A 62 0.32 -4.21 -3.98
CA ASP A 62 -0.36 -4.66 -5.20
C ASP A 62 0.06 -6.09 -5.57
N THR A 63 1.37 -6.34 -5.59
CA THR A 63 1.94 -7.67 -5.82
C THR A 63 1.42 -8.70 -4.82
N GLN A 64 1.32 -8.34 -3.54
CA GLN A 64 0.85 -9.25 -2.49
C GLN A 64 -0.67 -9.52 -2.61
N LEU A 65 -1.47 -8.55 -3.06
CA LEU A 65 -2.89 -8.75 -3.36
C LEU A 65 -3.08 -9.68 -4.55
N ILE A 66 -2.28 -9.52 -5.62
CA ILE A 66 -2.26 -10.43 -6.78
C ILE A 66 -1.97 -11.87 -6.33
N ILE A 67 -0.95 -12.06 -5.49
CA ILE A 67 -0.58 -13.38 -4.96
C ILE A 67 -1.71 -13.95 -4.09
N SER A 68 -2.28 -13.14 -3.19
CA SER A 68 -3.39 -13.56 -2.32
C SER A 68 -4.59 -14.04 -3.12
N ASN A 69 -4.93 -13.35 -4.21
CA ASN A 69 -6.01 -13.75 -5.10
C ASN A 69 -5.68 -15.05 -5.85
N ARG A 70 -4.47 -15.19 -6.39
CA ARG A 70 -4.03 -16.41 -7.10
C ARG A 70 -3.98 -17.65 -6.20
N LEU A 71 -3.75 -17.46 -4.90
CA LEU A 71 -3.83 -18.53 -3.90
C LEU A 71 -5.27 -18.80 -3.42
N ASN A 72 -6.26 -18.07 -3.94
CA ASN A 72 -7.67 -18.10 -3.51
C ASN A 72 -7.86 -17.76 -2.02
N PHE A 73 -6.97 -16.95 -1.44
CA PHE A 73 -7.09 -16.50 -0.05
C PHE A 73 -8.06 -15.33 0.10
N ILE A 74 -8.30 -14.59 -0.99
CA ILE A 74 -9.28 -13.49 -1.05
C ILE A 74 -10.19 -13.71 -2.25
N SER A 75 -11.40 -13.15 -2.20
CA SER A 75 -12.34 -13.23 -3.32
C SER A 75 -11.89 -12.33 -4.48
N ASN A 76 -12.28 -12.67 -5.71
CA ASN A 76 -12.05 -11.79 -6.87
C ASN A 76 -12.72 -10.41 -6.70
N GLU A 77 -13.86 -10.35 -6.01
CA GLU A 77 -14.57 -9.10 -5.72
C GLU A 77 -13.75 -8.21 -4.76
N ASP A 78 -13.23 -8.78 -3.66
CA ASP A 78 -12.37 -8.06 -2.73
C ASP A 78 -11.07 -7.61 -3.40
N TYR A 79 -10.47 -8.48 -4.22
CA TYR A 79 -9.27 -8.17 -4.98
C TYR A 79 -9.49 -6.96 -5.91
N GLN A 80 -10.48 -7.00 -6.79
CA GLN A 80 -10.77 -5.92 -7.74
C GLN A 80 -11.08 -4.60 -7.04
N ARG A 81 -11.82 -4.66 -5.94
CA ARG A 81 -12.18 -3.48 -5.14
C ARG A 81 -10.95 -2.84 -4.49
N LEU A 82 -10.04 -3.65 -3.94
CA LEU A 82 -8.79 -3.16 -3.34
C LEU A 82 -7.78 -2.69 -4.38
N GLU A 83 -7.65 -3.39 -5.50
CA GLU A 83 -6.81 -3.01 -6.64
C GLU A 83 -7.20 -1.62 -7.16
N MET A 84 -8.50 -1.38 -7.37
CA MET A 84 -9.01 -0.07 -7.80
C MET A 84 -8.70 1.06 -6.80
N GLN A 85 -8.87 0.80 -5.50
CA GLN A 85 -8.49 1.78 -4.47
C GLN A 85 -6.98 2.05 -4.46
N LEU A 86 -6.18 1.00 -4.62
CA LEU A 86 -4.72 1.08 -4.59
C LEU A 86 -4.19 1.84 -5.81
N GLU A 87 -4.72 1.56 -7.00
CA GLU A 87 -4.40 2.29 -8.23
C GLU A 87 -4.74 3.78 -8.10
N HIS A 88 -5.88 4.11 -7.47
CA HIS A 88 -6.24 5.50 -7.20
C HIS A 88 -5.19 6.19 -6.32
N ILE A 89 -4.75 5.54 -5.24
CA ILE A 89 -3.72 6.06 -4.33
C ILE A 89 -2.36 6.20 -5.04
N GLN A 90 -1.96 5.20 -5.82
CA GLN A 90 -0.73 5.25 -6.64
C GLN A 90 -0.73 6.47 -7.57
N ASN A 91 -1.85 6.72 -8.24
CA ASN A 91 -2.03 7.87 -9.12
C ASN A 91 -2.00 9.21 -8.36
N MET A 92 -2.62 9.28 -7.18
CA MET A 92 -2.57 10.47 -6.32
C MET A 92 -1.14 10.77 -5.87
N VAL A 93 -0.40 9.76 -5.38
CA VAL A 93 1.00 9.91 -4.94
C VAL A 93 1.89 10.34 -6.10
N ALA A 94 1.74 9.72 -7.27
CA ALA A 94 2.50 10.08 -8.47
C ALA A 94 2.27 11.54 -8.89
N LYS A 95 1.01 11.99 -8.90
CA LYS A 95 0.65 13.38 -9.21
C LYS A 95 1.18 14.36 -8.17
N LEU A 96 1.09 14.02 -6.89
CA LEU A 96 1.62 14.84 -5.79
C LEU A 96 3.14 14.99 -5.92
N LYS A 97 3.88 13.89 -6.13
CA LYS A 97 5.33 13.94 -6.38
C LYS A 97 5.68 14.89 -7.52
N LYS A 98 4.99 14.79 -8.66
CA LYS A 98 5.21 15.65 -9.83
C LYS A 98 4.96 17.13 -9.51
N SER A 99 3.98 17.44 -8.66
CA SER A 99 3.66 18.82 -8.29
C SER A 99 4.71 19.51 -7.41
N LEU A 100 5.60 18.75 -6.77
CA LEU A 100 6.65 19.32 -5.90
C LEU A 100 7.79 20.01 -6.67
N ASN A 101 7.86 19.87 -8.01
CA ASN A 101 8.83 20.53 -8.90
C ASN A 101 10.30 20.43 -8.42
N VAL A 102 10.67 19.27 -7.88
CA VAL A 102 12.01 18.92 -7.39
C VAL A 102 12.61 17.76 -8.16
#